data_AF-A0A7S2LWB2-F1
#
_entry.id   AF-A0A7S2LWB2-F1
#
_cell.length_a   1.000
_cell.length_b   1.000
_cell.length_c   1.000
_cell.angle_alpha   90.00
_cell.angle_beta   90.00
_cell.angle_gamma   90.00
#
_symmetry.space_group_name_H-M   'P 1'
#
loop_
_entity.id
_entity.type
_entity.pdbx_description
1 polymer ?
#
loop_
_entity_poly.entity_id
_entity_poly.type
_entity_poly.pdbx_seq_one_letter_code
_entity_poly.pdbx_strand_id
1 'polypeptide(L)'
;MKLMIDSPNVYLQDIDLAEATNVGLQFGSSLHGREAEMQALKESCQRSISTGCEVAMICGTSGIGKSKLSEEFARSAKESGSIFISGRFDKLQSQPLHAISSAFDKYCAWLSVNDRSTAEKIATALKEYLGEDLASLVTAMPKLANILGDDFDSIENENDTAMDSQKRLRYLFCVFTGVISSCHATPLIFFLDDCQW
;
A
#
# COMPACT_ATOMS: atom_id res chain seq x y z
N MET A 1 -9.57 -17.65 4.66
CA MET A 1 -10.95 -17.09 4.42
C MET A 1 -11.64 -16.60 5.70
N LYS A 2 -11.68 -17.35 6.82
CA LYS A 2 -12.28 -16.85 8.07
C LYS A 2 -11.45 -15.80 8.82
N LEU A 3 -10.11 -15.78 8.73
CA LEU A 3 -9.30 -14.89 9.56
C LEU A 3 -9.34 -13.41 9.15
N MET A 4 -9.37 -13.11 7.85
CA MET A 4 -9.46 -11.72 7.37
C MET A 4 -10.90 -11.17 7.36
N ILE A 5 -11.90 -12.06 7.30
CA ILE A 5 -13.33 -11.70 7.33
C ILE A 5 -13.86 -11.64 8.77
N ASP A 6 -13.45 -12.55 9.65
CA ASP A 6 -13.95 -12.60 11.04
C ASP A 6 -13.19 -11.63 11.96
N SER A 7 -12.01 -11.14 11.56
CA SER A 7 -11.20 -10.23 12.39
C SER A 7 -10.32 -9.27 11.56
N PRO A 8 -10.92 -8.41 10.71
CA PRO A 8 -10.17 -7.35 10.00
C PRO A 8 -9.39 -6.45 10.97
N ASN A 9 -9.89 -6.31 12.20
CA ASN A 9 -9.25 -5.61 13.30
C ASN A 9 -7.87 -6.17 13.66
N VAL A 10 -7.47 -7.41 13.37
CA VAL A 10 -6.12 -7.86 13.78
C VAL A 10 -5.03 -7.23 12.90
N TYR A 11 -5.36 -6.88 11.65
CA TYR A 11 -4.40 -6.34 10.66
C TYR A 11 -4.57 -4.85 10.39
N LEU A 12 -5.72 -4.26 10.73
CA LEU A 12 -6.13 -2.92 10.30
C LEU A 12 -6.63 -2.04 11.45
N GLN A 13 -6.14 -2.23 12.70
CA GLN A 13 -6.67 -1.58 13.93
C GLN A 13 -6.88 -0.06 13.87
N ASP A 14 -6.23 0.65 12.94
CA ASP A 14 -6.32 2.10 12.85
C ASP A 14 -6.73 2.61 11.44
N ILE A 15 -7.09 1.71 10.52
CA ILE A 15 -7.88 2.12 9.35
C ILE A 15 -9.32 1.83 9.73
N ASP A 16 -10.10 2.87 9.99
CA ASP A 16 -11.52 2.71 10.22
C ASP A 16 -12.20 2.29 8.90
N LEU A 17 -12.16 1.00 8.60
CA LEU A 17 -12.84 0.41 7.44
C LEU A 17 -14.36 0.56 7.53
N ALA A 18 -14.89 0.98 8.68
CA ALA A 18 -16.29 1.36 8.81
C ALA A 18 -16.58 2.72 8.15
N GLU A 19 -15.58 3.62 8.07
CA GLU A 19 -15.66 4.88 7.33
C GLU A 19 -15.25 4.74 5.84
N ALA A 20 -14.44 3.74 5.51
CA ALA A 20 -14.09 3.44 4.12
C ALA A 20 -15.27 2.79 3.38
N THR A 21 -15.69 3.38 2.26
CA THR A 21 -16.69 2.74 1.39
C THR A 21 -16.10 1.45 0.81
N ASN A 22 -16.78 0.33 1.04
CA ASN A 22 -16.34 -1.00 0.60
C ASN A 22 -17.04 -1.40 -0.71
N VAL A 23 -16.26 -1.71 -1.75
CA VAL A 23 -16.77 -2.29 -3.01
C VAL A 23 -16.37 -3.76 -3.09
N GLY A 24 -17.34 -4.67 -2.93
CA GLY A 24 -17.14 -6.10 -3.13
C GLY A 24 -17.38 -6.51 -4.58
N LEU A 25 -16.39 -7.09 -5.24
CA LEU A 25 -16.50 -7.62 -6.61
C LEU A 25 -16.52 -9.15 -6.58
N GLN A 26 -17.68 -9.73 -6.88
CA GLN A 26 -17.85 -11.18 -6.99
C GLN A 26 -17.74 -11.65 -8.44
N PHE A 27 -16.80 -12.55 -8.70
CA PHE A 27 -16.57 -13.07 -10.04
C PHE A 27 -17.56 -14.20 -10.36
N GLY A 28 -18.40 -14.00 -11.38
CA GLY A 28 -19.19 -15.06 -12.02
C GLY A 28 -18.33 -16.02 -12.89
N SER A 29 -18.90 -17.17 -13.27
CA SER A 29 -18.23 -18.27 -14.00
C SER A 29 -17.81 -17.98 -15.45
N SER A 30 -18.24 -16.86 -16.04
CA SER A 30 -17.90 -16.46 -17.42
C SER A 30 -16.59 -15.67 -17.51
N LEU A 31 -15.74 -15.99 -18.48
CA LEU A 31 -14.45 -15.32 -18.74
C LEU A 31 -14.56 -14.03 -19.59
N HIS A 32 -15.73 -13.76 -20.18
CA HIS A 32 -15.97 -12.57 -21.03
C HIS A 32 -16.89 -11.59 -20.29
N GLY A 33 -16.65 -10.28 -20.42
CA GLY A 33 -17.56 -9.25 -19.90
C GLY A 33 -17.13 -8.55 -18.61
N ARG A 34 -15.82 -8.50 -18.28
CA ARG A 34 -15.31 -7.93 -17.00
C ARG A 34 -15.32 -6.39 -16.95
N GLU A 35 -15.99 -5.75 -17.90
CA GLU A 35 -16.15 -4.30 -17.97
C GLU A 35 -16.86 -3.75 -16.73
N ALA A 36 -17.82 -4.48 -16.17
CA ALA A 36 -18.53 -4.06 -14.96
C ALA A 36 -17.62 -4.02 -13.73
N GLU A 37 -16.84 -5.07 -13.49
CA GLU A 37 -15.88 -5.13 -12.39
C GLU A 37 -14.76 -4.10 -12.57
N MET A 38 -14.26 -3.94 -13.80
CA MET A 38 -13.29 -2.89 -14.12
C MET A 38 -13.84 -1.49 -13.85
N GLN A 39 -15.08 -1.23 -14.27
CA GLN A 39 -15.74 0.05 -14.07
C GLN A 39 -15.94 0.36 -12.58
N ALA A 40 -16.35 -0.63 -11.79
CA ALA A 40 -16.50 -0.48 -10.35
C ALA A 40 -15.18 -0.16 -9.63
N LEU A 41 -14.05 -0.76 -10.05
CA LEU A 41 -12.72 -0.39 -9.53
C LEU A 41 -12.35 1.05 -9.88
N LYS A 42 -12.62 1.48 -11.11
CA LYS A 42 -12.37 2.87 -11.56
C LYS A 42 -13.21 3.87 -10.78
N GLU A 43 -14.48 3.59 -10.58
CA GLU A 43 -15.39 4.45 -9.80
C GLU A 43 -14.97 4.54 -8.34
N SER A 44 -14.50 3.45 -7.74
CA SER A 44 -13.92 3.47 -6.39
C SER A 44 -12.70 4.39 -6.32
N CYS A 45 -11.79 4.30 -7.29
CA CYS A 45 -10.65 5.21 -7.37
C CYS A 45 -11.05 6.67 -7.59
N GLN A 46 -12.15 6.94 -8.30
CA GLN A 46 -12.65 8.31 -8.48
C GLN A 46 -13.28 8.85 -7.20
N ARG A 47 -14.06 8.03 -6.48
CA ARG A 47 -14.67 8.44 -5.21
C ARG A 47 -13.64 8.74 -4.14
N SER A 48 -12.52 8.01 -4.09
CA SER A 48 -11.48 8.21 -3.09
C SER A 48 -10.88 9.62 -3.11
N ILE A 49 -10.93 10.31 -4.26
CA ILE A 49 -10.52 11.73 -4.37
C ILE A 49 -11.39 12.62 -3.47
N SER A 50 -12.68 12.31 -3.31
CA SER A 50 -13.62 13.06 -2.47
C SER A 50 -13.81 12.47 -1.06
N THR A 51 -13.70 11.15 -0.91
CA THR A 51 -13.95 10.44 0.37
C THR A 51 -12.67 10.18 1.16
N GLY A 52 -11.50 10.41 0.57
CA GLY A 52 -10.19 10.19 1.17
C GLY A 52 -9.65 8.77 0.98
N CYS A 53 -10.41 7.75 1.39
CA CYS A 53 -10.00 6.35 1.29
C CYS A 53 -11.16 5.45 0.84
N GLU A 54 -10.89 4.55 -0.10
CA GLU A 54 -11.83 3.54 -0.56
C GLU A 54 -11.15 2.17 -0.59
N VAL A 55 -11.92 1.13 -0.32
CA VAL A 55 -11.42 -0.26 -0.31
C VAL A 55 -12.25 -1.09 -1.27
N ALA A 56 -11.56 -1.83 -2.14
CA ALA A 56 -12.19 -2.76 -3.07
C ALA A 56 -11.63 -4.18 -2.88
N MET A 57 -12.51 -5.19 -2.91
CA MET A 57 -12.14 -6.60 -2.75
C MET A 57 -12.53 -7.40 -3.99
N ILE A 58 -11.55 -8.11 -4.56
CA ILE A 58 -11.70 -8.96 -5.75
C ILE A 58 -11.80 -10.42 -5.31
N CYS A 59 -13.00 -11.00 -5.39
CA CYS A 59 -13.31 -12.35 -4.87
C CYS A 59 -13.76 -13.31 -5.96
N GLY A 60 -13.24 -14.54 -5.94
CA GLY A 60 -13.60 -15.57 -6.93
C GLY A 60 -12.73 -16.82 -6.88
N THR A 61 -13.17 -17.88 -7.54
CA THR A 61 -12.47 -19.18 -7.60
C THR A 61 -11.09 -19.05 -8.29
N SER A 62 -10.21 -20.03 -8.07
CA SER A 62 -8.92 -20.07 -8.76
C SER A 62 -9.13 -20.17 -10.29
N GLY A 63 -8.29 -19.49 -11.07
CA GLY A 63 -8.38 -19.50 -12.53
C GLY A 63 -9.49 -18.64 -13.14
N ILE A 64 -10.34 -17.96 -12.35
CA ILE A 64 -11.48 -17.18 -12.86
C ILE A 64 -11.10 -15.82 -13.50
N GLY A 65 -9.81 -15.47 -13.51
CA GLY A 65 -9.31 -14.24 -14.13
C GLY A 65 -9.09 -13.05 -13.17
N LYS A 66 -9.07 -13.26 -11.84
CA LYS A 66 -8.81 -12.17 -10.85
C LYS A 66 -7.51 -11.43 -11.12
N SER A 67 -6.40 -12.16 -11.30
CA SER A 67 -5.08 -11.59 -11.56
C SER A 67 -5.06 -10.78 -12.86
N LYS A 68 -5.76 -11.29 -13.90
CA LYS A 68 -5.90 -10.57 -15.17
C LYS A 68 -6.64 -9.25 -15.00
N LEU A 69 -7.74 -9.22 -14.24
CA LEU A 69 -8.46 -7.99 -13.92
C LEU A 69 -7.55 -7.00 -13.16
N SER A 70 -6.82 -7.45 -12.14
CA SER A 70 -5.94 -6.57 -11.37
C SER A 70 -4.79 -6.01 -12.22
N GLU A 71 -4.23 -6.79 -13.14
CA GLU A 71 -3.20 -6.32 -14.07
C GLU A 71 -3.73 -5.28 -15.05
N GLU A 72 -4.92 -5.51 -15.61
CA GLU A 72 -5.57 -4.55 -16.50
C GLU A 72 -5.95 -3.26 -15.76
N PHE A 73 -6.43 -3.38 -14.51
CA PHE A 73 -6.73 -2.22 -13.67
C PHE A 73 -5.46 -1.44 -13.33
N ALA A 74 -4.38 -2.13 -12.95
CA ALA A 74 -3.09 -1.50 -12.68
C ALA A 74 -2.56 -0.72 -13.89
N ARG A 75 -2.72 -1.27 -15.10
CA ARG A 75 -2.37 -0.58 -16.34
C ARG A 75 -3.21 0.69 -16.52
N SER A 76 -4.54 0.57 -16.44
CA SER A 76 -5.45 1.70 -16.61
C SER A 76 -5.23 2.79 -15.55
N ALA A 77 -4.93 2.41 -14.30
CA ALA A 77 -4.61 3.34 -13.23
C ALA A 77 -3.33 4.13 -13.52
N LYS A 78 -2.25 3.45 -13.94
CA LYS A 78 -0.99 4.11 -14.31
C LYS A 78 -1.16 5.03 -15.52
N GLU A 79 -1.94 4.63 -16.52
CA GLU A 79 -2.27 5.46 -17.69
C GLU A 79 -3.03 6.74 -17.30
N SER A 80 -3.83 6.68 -16.23
CA SER A 80 -4.50 7.86 -15.65
C SER A 80 -3.60 8.73 -14.77
N GLY A 81 -2.33 8.35 -14.59
CA GLY A 81 -1.37 9.04 -13.73
C GLY A 81 -1.47 8.68 -12.25
N SER A 82 -2.33 7.72 -11.88
CA SER A 82 -2.42 7.23 -10.50
C SER A 82 -1.18 6.43 -10.13
N ILE A 83 -0.74 6.56 -8.87
CA ILE A 83 0.38 5.78 -8.36
C ILE A 83 -0.17 4.41 -8.00
N PHE A 84 0.41 3.36 -8.58
CA PHE A 84 -0.01 1.99 -8.28
C PHE A 84 1.14 1.23 -7.66
N ILE A 85 0.98 0.84 -6.39
CA ILE A 85 1.93 0.01 -5.64
C ILE A 85 1.28 -1.33 -5.33
N SER A 86 2.08 -2.40 -5.33
CA SER A 86 1.57 -3.74 -5.09
C SER A 86 2.41 -4.54 -4.11
N GLY A 87 1.71 -5.15 -3.15
CA GLY A 87 2.22 -6.13 -2.21
C GLY A 87 1.59 -7.50 -2.46
N ARG A 88 2.28 -8.55 -2.03
CA ARG A 88 1.75 -9.92 -2.05
C ARG A 88 1.93 -10.53 -0.68
N PHE A 89 0.90 -11.17 -0.15
CA PHE A 89 1.01 -11.97 1.05
C PHE A 89 1.73 -13.29 0.75
N ASP A 90 2.79 -13.56 1.51
CA ASP A 90 3.58 -14.79 1.44
C ASP A 90 3.65 -15.43 2.82
N LYS A 91 3.23 -16.69 2.94
CA LYS A 91 3.25 -17.46 4.19
C LYS A 91 4.64 -17.71 4.75
N LEU A 92 5.65 -17.71 3.88
CA LEU A 92 7.03 -17.95 4.29
C LEU A 92 7.65 -16.72 4.96
N GLN A 93 6.98 -15.57 4.86
CA GLN A 93 7.44 -14.33 5.47
C GLN A 93 6.90 -14.21 6.90
N SER A 94 7.80 -14.25 7.87
CA SER A 94 7.48 -14.08 9.30
C SER A 94 7.42 -12.63 9.73
N GLN A 95 7.87 -11.69 8.89
CA GLN A 95 7.89 -10.26 9.20
C GLN A 95 6.47 -9.67 9.14
N PRO A 96 5.99 -9.01 10.22
CA PRO A 96 4.73 -8.30 10.19
C PRO A 96 4.70 -7.25 9.07
N LEU A 97 3.55 -7.12 8.40
CA LEU A 97 3.33 -6.11 7.35
C LEU A 97 4.29 -6.23 6.15
N HIS A 98 4.97 -7.38 5.96
CA HIS A 98 5.91 -7.57 4.85
C HIS A 98 5.34 -7.24 3.47
N ALA A 99 4.08 -7.60 3.20
CA ALA A 99 3.43 -7.25 1.94
C ALA A 99 3.37 -5.73 1.72
N ILE A 100 3.18 -4.97 2.80
CA ILE A 100 3.10 -3.51 2.78
C ILE A 100 4.50 -2.91 2.63
N SER A 101 5.44 -3.32 3.47
CA SER A 101 6.81 -2.82 3.43
C SER A 101 7.46 -3.09 2.08
N SER A 102 7.30 -4.30 1.51
CA SER A 102 7.82 -4.67 0.20
C SER A 102 7.22 -3.83 -0.94
N ALA A 103 5.93 -3.49 -0.88
CA ALA A 103 5.29 -2.66 -1.90
C ALA A 103 5.86 -1.23 -1.90
N PHE A 104 5.99 -0.64 -0.73
CA PHE A 104 6.56 0.69 -0.57
C PHE A 104 8.06 0.71 -0.83
N ASP A 105 8.81 -0.34 -0.48
CA ASP A 105 10.24 -0.45 -0.79
C ASP A 105 10.50 -0.40 -2.30
N LYS A 106 9.68 -1.12 -3.09
CA LYS A 106 9.70 -1.04 -4.56
C LYS A 106 9.35 0.35 -5.08
N TYR A 107 8.35 0.99 -4.46
CA TYR A 107 7.99 2.37 -4.79
C TYR A 107 9.16 3.33 -4.53
N CYS A 108 9.84 3.18 -3.38
CA CYS A 108 10.99 4.02 -3.03
C CYS A 108 12.12 3.85 -4.04
N ALA A 109 12.43 2.61 -4.41
CA ALA A 109 13.43 2.31 -5.43
C ALA A 109 13.07 2.95 -6.77
N TRP A 110 11.81 2.83 -7.21
CA TRP A 110 11.36 3.45 -8.45
C TRP A 110 11.43 4.98 -8.38
N LEU A 111 10.95 5.59 -7.30
CA LEU A 111 10.87 7.03 -7.13
C LEU A 111 12.26 7.68 -7.14
N SER A 112 13.22 7.06 -6.43
CA SER A 112 14.61 7.54 -6.35
C SER A 112 15.30 7.68 -7.73
N VAL A 113 14.83 6.93 -8.73
CA VAL A 113 15.39 6.96 -10.10
C VAL A 113 14.54 7.81 -11.06
N ASN A 114 13.21 7.78 -10.91
CA ASN A 114 12.30 8.27 -11.94
C ASN A 114 11.71 9.66 -11.64
N ASP A 115 11.67 10.06 -10.36
CA ASP A 115 11.10 11.36 -9.98
C ASP A 115 11.81 11.94 -8.75
N ARG A 116 12.96 12.54 -9.03
CA ARG A 116 13.81 13.17 -8.01
C ARG A 116 13.11 14.33 -7.29
N SER A 117 12.29 15.12 -7.99
CA SER A 117 11.61 16.25 -7.37
C SER A 117 10.59 15.79 -6.32
N THR A 118 9.83 14.75 -6.63
CA THR A 118 8.89 14.18 -5.65
C THR A 118 9.62 13.42 -4.55
N ALA A 119 10.72 12.72 -4.87
CA ALA A 119 11.59 12.11 -3.86
C ALA A 119 12.07 13.14 -2.83
N GLU A 120 12.58 14.30 -3.27
CA GLU A 120 13.05 15.38 -2.38
C GLU A 120 11.93 15.96 -1.50
N LYS A 121 10.73 16.14 -2.05
CA LYS A 121 9.55 16.60 -1.28
C LYS A 121 9.16 15.59 -0.20
N ILE A 122 9.06 14.31 -0.57
CA ILE A 122 8.74 13.23 0.36
C ILE A 122 9.81 13.12 1.44
N ALA A 123 11.10 13.16 1.07
CA ALA A 123 12.20 13.11 2.02
C ALA A 123 12.12 14.25 3.05
N THR A 124 11.86 15.47 2.58
CA THR A 124 11.73 16.65 3.44
C THR A 124 10.58 16.49 4.42
N ALA A 125 9.38 16.14 3.92
CA ALA A 125 8.21 15.94 4.77
C ALA A 125 8.42 14.81 5.77
N LEU A 126 8.99 13.68 5.36
CA LEU A 126 9.27 12.56 6.25
C LEU A 126 10.25 12.92 7.36
N LYS A 127 11.32 13.66 7.05
CA LYS A 127 12.27 14.15 8.06
C LYS A 127 11.59 15.08 9.07
N GLU A 128 10.68 15.93 8.62
CA GLU A 128 9.92 16.85 9.48
C GLU A 128 8.93 16.11 10.39
N TYR A 129 8.18 15.13 9.87
CA TYR A 129 7.15 14.43 10.63
C TYR A 129 7.67 13.33 11.55
N LEU A 130 8.74 12.62 11.14
CA LEU A 130 9.14 11.37 11.79
C LEU A 130 10.49 11.44 12.50
N GLY A 131 11.41 12.33 12.11
CA GLY A 131 12.72 12.45 12.77
C GLY A 131 13.43 11.10 12.96
N GLU A 132 13.67 10.71 14.21
CA GLU A 132 14.35 9.45 14.58
C GLU A 132 13.54 8.19 14.24
N ASP A 133 12.20 8.28 14.14
CA ASP A 133 11.34 7.14 13.77
C ASP A 133 11.62 6.61 12.35
N LEU A 134 12.27 7.41 11.50
CA LEU A 134 12.64 7.02 10.15
C LEU A 134 13.57 5.80 10.10
N ALA A 135 14.36 5.54 11.14
CA ALA A 135 15.22 4.35 11.22
C ALA A 135 14.41 3.04 11.19
N SER A 136 13.23 3.03 11.84
CA SER A 136 12.31 1.89 11.83
C SER A 136 11.73 1.66 10.43
N LEU A 137 11.40 2.74 9.71
CA LEU A 137 10.96 2.63 8.32
C LEU A 137 12.09 2.12 7.43
N VAL A 138 13.30 2.71 7.48
CA VAL A 138 14.43 2.26 6.66
C VAL A 138 14.79 0.80 6.91
N THR A 139 14.69 0.33 8.16
CA THR A 139 14.87 -1.09 8.49
C THR A 139 13.82 -1.98 7.79
N ALA A 140 12.57 -1.54 7.70
CA ALA A 140 11.50 -2.27 7.02
C ALA A 140 11.51 -2.13 5.49
N MET A 141 12.01 -1.01 4.96
CA MET A 141 12.07 -0.64 3.54
C MET A 141 13.43 0.01 3.21
N PRO A 142 14.48 -0.79 3.02
CA PRO A 142 15.85 -0.27 2.83
C PRO A 142 16.01 0.72 1.69
N LYS A 143 15.18 0.64 0.65
CA LYS A 143 15.22 1.57 -0.50
C LYS A 143 14.71 2.95 -0.18
N LEU A 144 14.08 3.17 0.98
CA LEU A 144 13.77 4.50 1.49
C LEU A 144 15.03 5.34 1.71
N ALA A 145 16.16 4.73 2.10
CA ALA A 145 17.42 5.43 2.28
C ALA A 145 17.86 6.19 1.02
N ASN A 146 17.62 5.62 -0.17
CA ASN A 146 17.91 6.26 -1.46
C ASN A 146 17.17 7.59 -1.67
N ILE A 147 16.03 7.77 -1.01
CA ILE A 147 15.23 9.00 -1.07
C ILE A 147 15.66 9.97 0.03
N LEU A 148 15.98 9.46 1.23
CA LEU A 148 16.38 10.27 2.37
C LEU A 148 17.79 10.89 2.19
N GLY A 149 18.65 10.24 1.40
CA GLY A 149 20.01 10.68 1.10
C GLY A 149 21.04 10.27 2.15
N ASP A 150 22.31 10.61 1.89
CA ASP A 150 23.50 10.12 2.60
C ASP A 150 23.51 10.39 4.12
N ASP A 151 22.78 11.40 4.59
CA ASP A 151 22.67 11.71 6.03
C ASP A 151 22.02 10.56 6.84
N PHE A 152 21.31 9.65 6.18
CA PHE A 152 20.54 8.59 6.82
C PHE A 152 21.26 7.24 6.92
N ASP A 153 22.41 7.07 6.25
CA ASP A 153 23.20 5.82 6.26
C ASP A 153 23.84 5.51 7.63
N SER A 154 23.69 6.40 8.62
CA SER A 154 24.42 6.35 9.91
C SER A 154 23.56 6.09 11.14
N ILE A 155 22.25 5.84 11.01
CA ILE A 155 21.40 5.62 12.19
C ILE A 155 21.53 4.17 12.67
N GLU A 156 22.36 3.98 13.71
CA GLU A 156 22.39 2.74 14.47
C GLU A 156 21.07 2.53 15.20
N ASN A 157 20.40 1.41 14.93
CA ASN A 157 19.14 1.06 15.58
C ASN A 157 19.38 0.73 17.06
N GLU A 158 19.13 1.68 17.96
CA GLU A 158 19.05 1.39 19.39
C GLU A 158 17.74 0.64 19.70
N ASN A 159 17.90 -0.68 19.90
CA ASN A 159 17.07 -1.58 20.72
C ASN A 159 15.59 -1.19 20.92
N ASP A 160 14.73 -1.57 19.99
CA ASP A 160 13.28 -1.50 20.21
C ASP A 160 12.72 -2.86 20.66
N THR A 161 12.03 -2.87 21.80
CA THR A 161 11.46 -4.07 22.42
C THR A 161 10.33 -4.63 21.54
N ALA A 162 10.38 -5.93 21.21
CA ALA A 162 9.64 -6.55 20.11
C ALA A 162 8.07 -6.46 20.15
N MET A 163 7.44 -6.07 21.26
CA MET A 163 5.98 -5.96 21.36
C MET A 163 5.40 -4.59 20.95
N ASP A 164 6.18 -3.50 21.01
CA ASP A 164 5.75 -2.17 20.57
C ASP A 164 6.10 -1.88 19.09
N SER A 165 7.03 -2.66 18.52
CA SER A 165 7.54 -2.44 17.17
C SER A 165 6.49 -2.58 16.07
N GLN A 166 5.51 -3.51 16.19
CA GLN A 166 4.49 -3.69 15.15
C GLN A 166 3.48 -2.54 15.12
N LYS A 167 3.01 -2.07 16.29
CA LYS A 167 2.07 -0.94 16.36
C LYS A 167 2.73 0.35 15.88
N ARG A 168 3.98 0.57 16.30
CA ARG A 168 4.82 1.67 15.80
C ARG A 168 4.94 1.60 14.28
N LEU A 169 5.31 0.45 13.73
CA LEU A 169 5.45 0.28 12.28
C LEU A 169 4.14 0.54 11.51
N ARG A 170 2.97 0.18 12.05
CA ARG A 170 1.66 0.53 11.46
C ARG A 170 1.47 2.03 11.39
N TYR A 171 1.67 2.72 12.51
CA TYR A 171 1.57 4.18 12.58
C TYR A 171 2.51 4.84 11.56
N LEU A 172 3.76 4.37 11.47
CA LEU A 172 4.74 4.88 10.52
C LEU A 172 4.30 4.67 9.07
N PHE A 173 3.69 3.54 8.72
CA PHE A 173 3.11 3.35 7.39
C PHE A 173 1.92 4.27 7.12
N CYS A 174 1.08 4.56 8.11
CA CYS A 174 -0.01 5.53 7.97
C CYS A 174 0.54 6.94 7.67
N VAL A 175 1.53 7.40 8.44
CA VAL A 175 2.20 8.70 8.20
C VAL A 175 2.86 8.71 6.82
N PHE A 176 3.59 7.66 6.47
CA PHE A 176 4.24 7.52 5.17
C PHE A 176 3.24 7.59 4.00
N THR A 177 2.11 6.90 4.13
CA THR A 177 1.01 6.95 3.16
C THR A 177 0.44 8.35 3.04
N GLY A 178 0.20 9.03 4.16
CA GLY A 178 -0.29 10.41 4.18
C GLY A 178 0.66 11.38 3.49
N VAL A 179 1.98 11.26 3.75
CA VAL A 179 3.01 12.08 3.10
C VAL A 179 3.03 11.84 1.59
N ILE A 180 3.02 10.59 1.13
CA ILE A 180 2.94 10.28 -0.31
C ILE A 180 1.69 10.93 -0.90
N SER A 181 0.51 10.64 -0.34
CA SER A 181 -0.75 11.16 -0.85
C SER A 181 -0.79 12.70 -0.90
N SER A 182 -0.12 13.39 0.03
CA SER A 182 -0.03 14.86 0.02
C SER A 182 0.93 15.42 -1.04
N CYS A 183 1.92 14.64 -1.46
CA CYS A 183 2.92 15.05 -2.44
C CYS A 183 2.46 14.84 -3.90
N HIS A 184 1.35 14.13 -4.10
CA HIS A 184 0.83 13.77 -5.40
C HIS A 184 -0.59 14.32 -5.61
N ALA A 185 -0.88 14.76 -6.84
CA ALA A 185 -2.22 15.22 -7.21
C ALA A 185 -3.17 14.07 -7.58
N THR A 186 -2.63 12.86 -7.78
CA THR A 186 -3.37 11.67 -8.20
C THR A 186 -3.46 10.66 -7.05
N PRO A 187 -4.49 9.78 -7.03
CA PRO A 187 -4.64 8.80 -5.99
C PRO A 187 -3.46 7.81 -5.92
N LEU A 188 -3.10 7.44 -4.68
CA LEU A 188 -2.29 6.27 -4.40
C LEU A 188 -3.20 5.04 -4.31
N ILE A 189 -2.98 4.08 -5.20
CA ILE A 189 -3.66 2.78 -5.19
C ILE A 189 -2.71 1.75 -4.61
N PHE A 190 -3.13 1.18 -3.47
CA PHE A 190 -2.45 0.07 -2.81
C PHE A 190 -3.14 -1.24 -3.16
N PHE A 191 -2.48 -2.09 -3.94
CA PHE A 191 -2.99 -3.42 -4.26
C PHE A 191 -2.31 -4.50 -3.42
N LEU A 192 -3.11 -5.33 -2.75
CA LEU A 192 -2.63 -6.49 -1.99
C LEU A 192 -3.14 -7.78 -2.63
N ASP A 193 -2.21 -8.61 -3.08
CA ASP A 193 -2.50 -9.91 -3.70
C ASP A 193 -2.38 -11.06 -2.69
N ASP A 194 -3.05 -12.18 -2.99
CA ASP A 194 -3.07 -13.41 -2.19
C ASP A 194 -3.53 -13.24 -0.73
N CYS A 195 -4.50 -12.36 -0.48
CA CYS A 195 -5.12 -12.17 0.85
C CYS A 195 -6.00 -13.35 1.34
N GLN A 196 -5.88 -14.55 0.76
CA GLN A 196 -6.81 -15.68 1.00
C GLN A 196 -6.56 -16.44 2.31
N TRP A 197 -5.53 -16.07 3.06
CA TRP A 197 -5.06 -16.79 4.23
C TRP A 197 -5.91 -16.43 5.46
#